data_AF-A0A346BPW3-F1
#
_entry.id   AF-A0A346BPW3-F1
#
_cell.length_a   1.000
_cell.length_b   1.000
_cell.length_c   1.000
_cell.angle_alpha   90.00
_cell.angle_beta   90.00
_cell.angle_gamma   90.00
#
_symmetry.space_group_name_H-M   'P 1'
#
loop_
_entity.id
_entity.type
_entity.pdbx_description
1 polymer ?
#
loop_
_entity_poly.entity_id
_entity_poly.type
_entity_poly.pdbx_seq_one_letter_code
_entity_poly.pdbx_strand_id
1 'polypeptide(L)'
;LINAKPVAAAIKEFFGSSQLSQFMDQNNPLSEVTHKRRVSALGPGGLTRERAGFEVRDVHPTHYGRVCTIETPEGPNIGLINSLAVFARTNQYGFLETPYRKVLDGKVSDDVEYLSAIEENEYVIAQANALTDAKNMLTEQFVPCRFQGESLLKPPAEVHFMDVSPMQTVSVAAALVPFLEHDDANRALMGANMQRQAVPTLRSQKPLVGTGIERAVARDSGVTVNALRGGVIEQI
;
A
#
# COMPACT_ATOMS: atom_id res chain seq x y z
N LEU A 1 -17.25 -36.06 -27.44
CA LEU A 1 -16.68 -36.31 -26.10
C LEU A 1 -15.58 -35.29 -25.85
N ILE A 2 -15.78 -34.36 -24.90
CA ILE A 2 -14.77 -33.37 -24.53
C ILE A 2 -13.89 -33.98 -23.44
N ASN A 3 -12.57 -33.98 -23.63
CA ASN A 3 -11.61 -34.51 -22.67
C ASN A 3 -11.15 -33.38 -21.71
N ALA A 4 -11.41 -33.54 -20.41
CA ALA A 4 -11.01 -32.57 -19.39
C ALA A 4 -9.55 -32.70 -18.93
N LYS A 5 -8.86 -33.80 -19.27
CA LYS A 5 -7.45 -34.03 -18.88
C LYS A 5 -6.49 -32.89 -19.25
N PRO A 6 -6.49 -32.29 -20.46
CA PRO A 6 -5.58 -31.19 -20.78
C PRO A 6 -5.84 -29.94 -19.92
N VAL A 7 -7.10 -29.63 -19.62
CA VAL A 7 -7.46 -28.47 -18.77
C VAL A 7 -6.99 -28.71 -17.33
N ALA A 8 -7.23 -29.90 -16.78
CA ALA A 8 -6.79 -30.25 -15.44
C ALA A 8 -5.25 -30.26 -15.32
N ALA A 9 -4.55 -30.73 -16.35
CA ALA A 9 -3.08 -30.72 -16.40
C ALA A 9 -2.53 -29.28 -16.40
N ALA A 10 -3.08 -28.40 -17.23
CA ALA A 10 -2.66 -26.99 -17.30
C ALA A 10 -2.86 -26.26 -15.97
N ILE A 11 -3.99 -26.47 -15.29
CA ILE A 11 -4.25 -25.88 -13.97
C ILE A 11 -3.27 -26.42 -12.93
N LYS A 12 -3.01 -27.74 -12.93
CA LYS A 12 -2.08 -28.37 -11.98
C LYS A 12 -0.66 -27.88 -12.18
N GLU A 13 -0.22 -27.72 -13.42
CA GLU A 13 1.10 -27.16 -13.75
C GLU A 13 1.22 -25.69 -13.29
N PHE A 14 0.18 -24.89 -13.51
CA PHE A 14 0.14 -23.51 -13.07
C PHE A 14 0.27 -23.38 -11.55
N PHE A 15 -0.56 -24.08 -10.76
CA PHE A 15 -0.49 -23.97 -9.31
C PHE A 15 0.70 -24.71 -8.69
N GLY A 16 1.21 -25.75 -9.35
CA GLY A 16 2.28 -26.60 -8.83
C GLY A 16 3.70 -26.08 -9.08
N SER A 17 3.94 -25.42 -10.22
CA SER A 17 5.31 -25.05 -10.65
C SER A 17 5.46 -23.65 -11.24
N SER A 18 4.39 -22.84 -11.30
CA SER A 18 4.52 -21.46 -11.77
C SER A 18 5.38 -20.61 -10.85
N GLN A 19 6.19 -19.72 -11.42
CA GLN A 19 7.00 -18.74 -10.68
C GLN A 19 6.15 -17.77 -9.84
N LEU A 20 4.89 -17.56 -10.24
CA LEU A 20 3.94 -16.72 -9.51
C LEU A 20 3.21 -17.49 -8.39
N SER A 21 3.24 -18.82 -8.40
CA SER A 21 2.70 -19.66 -7.34
C SER A 21 3.78 -19.89 -6.28
N GLN A 22 3.85 -18.97 -5.32
CA GLN A 22 4.88 -18.98 -4.29
C GLN A 22 4.39 -19.71 -3.02
N PHE A 23 5.31 -20.37 -2.33
CA PHE A 23 5.05 -20.82 -0.96
C PHE A 23 4.90 -19.60 -0.05
N MET A 24 3.79 -19.53 0.66
CA MET A 24 3.44 -18.39 1.49
C MET A 24 4.27 -18.36 2.77
N ASP A 25 4.74 -17.17 3.14
CA ASP A 25 5.45 -16.95 4.41
C ASP A 25 4.42 -16.83 5.55
N GLN A 26 4.42 -17.79 6.47
CA GLN A 26 3.44 -17.87 7.58
C GLN A 26 4.08 -17.74 8.96
N ASN A 27 5.21 -17.03 9.06
CA ASN A 27 5.92 -16.86 10.33
C ASN A 27 5.11 -16.03 11.33
N ASN A 28 4.42 -14.99 10.85
CA ASN A 28 3.55 -14.16 11.65
C ASN A 28 2.41 -13.56 10.81
N PRO A 29 1.36 -12.99 11.43
CA PRO A 29 0.21 -12.47 10.69
C PRO A 29 0.56 -11.34 9.71
N LEU A 30 1.59 -10.53 10.03
CA LEU A 30 2.04 -9.47 9.14
C LEU A 30 2.72 -10.04 7.88
N SER A 31 3.55 -11.08 8.01
CA SER A 31 4.20 -11.71 6.86
C SER A 31 3.18 -12.24 5.87
N GLU A 32 2.10 -12.84 6.37
CA GLU A 32 1.01 -13.36 5.55
C GLU A 32 0.26 -12.25 4.81
N VAL A 33 -0.13 -11.17 5.52
CA VAL A 33 -0.85 -10.03 4.92
C VAL A 33 0.01 -9.33 3.87
N THR A 34 1.28 -9.07 4.16
CA THR A 34 2.21 -8.46 3.19
C THR A 34 2.38 -9.37 1.98
N HIS A 35 2.59 -10.68 2.15
CA HIS A 35 2.83 -11.59 1.03
C HIS A 35 1.63 -11.60 0.07
N LYS A 36 0.41 -11.61 0.61
CA LYS A 36 -0.83 -11.51 -0.19
C LYS A 36 -1.00 -10.16 -0.91
N ARG A 37 -0.40 -9.08 -0.40
CA ARG A 37 -0.44 -7.72 -0.97
C ARG A 37 0.82 -7.34 -1.76
N ARG A 38 1.65 -8.32 -2.14
CA ARG A 38 2.88 -8.12 -2.89
C ARG A 38 2.61 -8.10 -4.39
N VAL A 39 3.29 -7.20 -5.11
CA VAL A 39 3.31 -7.13 -6.57
C VAL A 39 4.73 -7.39 -7.05
N SER A 40 4.86 -8.21 -8.09
CA SER A 40 6.16 -8.53 -8.69
C SER A 40 6.15 -8.21 -10.17
N ALA A 41 7.22 -7.57 -10.62
CA ALA A 41 7.51 -7.37 -12.05
C ALA A 41 8.19 -8.61 -12.68
N LEU A 42 8.49 -9.64 -11.89
CA LEU A 42 9.12 -10.88 -12.32
C LEU A 42 8.06 -11.94 -12.67
N GLY A 43 8.31 -12.73 -13.70
CA GLY A 43 7.46 -13.85 -14.08
C GLY A 43 7.37 -14.04 -15.59
N PRO A 44 6.57 -15.01 -16.06
CA PRO A 44 6.33 -15.19 -17.49
C PRO A 44 5.68 -13.94 -18.08
N GLY A 45 6.32 -13.34 -19.09
CA GLY A 45 5.88 -12.07 -19.70
C GLY A 45 6.35 -10.80 -18.96
N GLY A 46 7.03 -10.96 -17.81
CA GLY A 46 7.65 -9.87 -17.07
C GLY A 46 9.15 -9.73 -17.33
N LEU A 47 9.83 -9.02 -16.43
CA LEU A 47 11.27 -8.82 -16.49
C LEU A 47 12.01 -10.02 -15.91
N THR A 48 13.22 -10.28 -16.41
CA THR A 48 14.19 -11.15 -15.74
C THR A 48 15.16 -10.32 -14.91
N ARG A 49 15.66 -10.88 -13.81
CA ARG A 49 16.57 -10.17 -12.87
C ARG A 49 17.80 -9.59 -13.56
N GLU A 50 18.35 -10.31 -14.54
CA GLU A 50 19.55 -9.95 -15.29
C GLU A 50 19.31 -8.83 -16.32
N ARG A 51 18.08 -8.71 -16.83
CA ARG A 51 17.71 -7.72 -17.85
C ARG A 51 17.05 -6.48 -17.27
N ALA A 52 16.71 -6.50 -15.98
CA ALA A 52 16.14 -5.37 -15.29
C ALA A 52 17.20 -4.27 -15.09
N GLY A 53 17.13 -3.24 -15.93
CA GLY A 53 18.00 -2.07 -15.86
C GLY A 53 17.77 -1.21 -14.61
N PHE A 54 18.54 -0.13 -14.51
CA PHE A 54 18.42 0.81 -13.40
C PHE A 54 17.08 1.56 -13.39
N GLU A 55 16.60 1.99 -14.57
CA GLU A 55 15.38 2.80 -14.72
C GLU A 55 14.12 2.13 -14.17
N VAL A 56 14.00 0.81 -14.28
CA VAL A 56 12.82 0.06 -13.79
C VAL A 56 12.87 -0.23 -12.29
N ARG A 57 14.02 0.00 -11.65
CA ARG A 57 14.21 -0.19 -10.20
C ARG A 57 14.00 1.11 -9.43
N ASP A 58 14.09 2.24 -10.11
CA ASP A 58 13.95 3.55 -9.50
C ASP A 58 12.48 3.86 -9.16
N VAL A 59 12.29 4.77 -8.22
CA VAL A 59 10.97 5.18 -7.76
C VAL A 59 10.45 6.27 -8.69
N HIS A 60 9.33 5.98 -9.37
CA HIS A 60 8.65 6.99 -10.18
C HIS A 60 7.65 7.80 -9.34
N PRO A 61 7.47 9.12 -9.58
CA PRO A 61 6.51 9.94 -8.83
C PRO A 61 5.07 9.39 -8.82
N THR A 62 4.66 8.69 -9.88
CA THR A 62 3.33 8.06 -9.96
C THR A 62 3.12 6.89 -8.98
N HIS A 63 4.18 6.38 -8.35
CA HIS A 63 4.07 5.39 -7.27
C HIS A 63 3.38 5.97 -6.04
N TYR A 64 3.39 7.30 -5.85
CA TYR A 64 2.75 7.96 -4.73
C TYR A 64 1.29 7.51 -4.57
N GLY A 65 0.96 7.00 -3.39
CA GLY A 65 -0.39 6.53 -3.05
C GLY A 65 -0.78 5.15 -3.63
N ARG A 66 0.04 4.53 -4.48
CA ARG A 66 -0.27 3.29 -5.20
C ARG A 66 0.66 2.14 -4.82
N VAL A 67 1.96 2.40 -4.88
CA VAL A 67 3.02 1.43 -4.61
C VAL A 67 3.87 1.98 -3.48
N CYS A 68 4.12 1.16 -2.46
CA CYS A 68 4.98 1.58 -1.36
C CYS A 68 6.43 1.68 -1.82
N THR A 69 7.08 2.79 -1.45
CA THR A 69 8.48 3.07 -1.80
C THR A 69 9.49 2.60 -0.76
N ILE A 70 9.02 2.29 0.47
CA ILE A 70 9.86 1.86 1.59
C ILE A 70 9.98 0.34 1.62
N GLU A 71 8.87 -0.37 1.39
CA GLU A 71 8.84 -1.83 1.49
C GLU A 71 9.26 -2.49 0.17
N THR A 72 10.56 -2.71 0.04
CA THR A 72 11.17 -3.50 -1.05
C THR A 72 12.24 -4.43 -0.47
N PRO A 73 12.45 -5.64 -1.01
CA PRO A 73 13.50 -6.52 -0.53
C PRO A 73 14.88 -5.96 -0.90
N GLU A 74 15.83 -6.16 0.01
CA GLU A 74 17.23 -5.84 -0.23
C GLU A 74 17.89 -6.81 -1.23
N GLY A 75 18.98 -6.37 -1.85
CA GLY A 75 19.78 -7.20 -2.75
C GLY A 75 19.28 -7.23 -4.20
N PRO A 76 19.42 -8.37 -4.92
CA PRO A 76 19.20 -8.40 -6.38
C PRO A 76 17.78 -8.05 -6.85
N ASN A 77 16.78 -8.16 -5.97
CA ASN A 77 15.37 -7.93 -6.28
C ASN A 77 14.88 -6.52 -5.94
N ILE A 78 15.76 -5.62 -5.47
CA ILE A 78 15.39 -4.24 -5.13
C ILE A 78 14.69 -3.56 -6.29
N GLY A 79 13.53 -2.94 -6.00
CA GLY A 79 12.67 -2.25 -6.97
C GLY A 79 11.82 -3.15 -7.88
N LEU A 80 12.10 -4.45 -7.95
CA LEU A 80 11.38 -5.41 -8.82
C LEU A 80 10.24 -6.15 -8.09
N ILE A 81 10.32 -6.16 -6.76
CA ILE A 81 9.27 -6.65 -5.88
C ILE A 81 8.85 -5.48 -5.01
N ASN A 82 7.59 -5.10 -5.12
CA ASN A 82 7.03 -3.98 -4.41
C ASN A 82 5.77 -4.42 -3.65
N SER A 83 5.32 -3.61 -2.71
CA SER A 83 4.06 -3.83 -2.00
C SER A 83 3.03 -2.76 -2.36
N LEU A 84 1.75 -3.12 -2.37
CA LEU A 84 0.69 -2.11 -2.48
C LEU A 84 0.70 -1.18 -1.27
N ALA A 85 0.39 0.10 -1.53
CA ALA A 85 0.09 1.04 -0.46
C ALA A 85 -1.20 0.67 0.30
N VAL A 86 -1.43 1.29 1.46
CA VAL A 86 -2.58 0.97 2.35
C VAL A 86 -3.92 1.15 1.63
N PHE A 87 -4.14 2.29 0.99
CA PHE A 87 -5.43 2.65 0.38
C PHE A 87 -5.52 2.37 -1.13
N ALA A 88 -4.44 1.85 -1.73
CA ALA A 88 -4.41 1.52 -3.15
C ALA A 88 -5.38 0.37 -3.47
N ARG A 89 -6.05 0.46 -4.63
CA ARG A 89 -6.91 -0.59 -5.17
C ARG A 89 -6.69 -0.77 -6.67
N THR A 90 -7.04 -1.93 -7.19
CA THR A 90 -7.06 -2.20 -8.64
C THR A 90 -8.42 -1.85 -9.23
N ASN A 91 -8.43 -1.21 -10.38
CA ASN A 91 -9.64 -0.89 -11.12
C ASN A 91 -10.05 -2.00 -12.10
N GLN A 92 -11.14 -1.78 -12.84
CA GLN A 92 -11.71 -2.77 -13.77
C GLN A 92 -10.76 -3.13 -14.93
N TYR A 93 -9.82 -2.25 -15.26
CA TYR A 93 -8.83 -2.46 -16.32
C TYR A 93 -7.49 -3.00 -15.78
N GLY A 94 -7.34 -3.13 -14.46
CA GLY A 94 -6.11 -3.58 -13.80
C GLY A 94 -5.12 -2.47 -13.42
N PHE A 95 -5.47 -1.19 -13.60
CA PHE A 95 -4.65 -0.08 -13.12
C PHE A 95 -4.83 0.15 -11.62
N LEU A 96 -3.78 0.69 -10.98
CA LEU A 96 -3.82 1.08 -9.58
C LEU A 96 -4.42 2.49 -9.42
N GLU A 97 -5.42 2.58 -8.56
CA GLU A 97 -6.07 3.82 -8.16
C GLU A 97 -5.81 4.10 -6.69
N THR A 98 -5.83 5.38 -6.33
CA THR A 98 -5.68 5.84 -4.96
C THR A 98 -6.74 6.90 -4.65
N PRO A 99 -7.27 6.96 -3.42
CA PRO A 99 -8.38 7.86 -3.09
C PRO A 99 -7.91 9.28 -2.79
N TYR A 100 -8.70 10.26 -3.22
CA TYR A 100 -8.51 11.69 -2.95
C TYR A 100 -9.83 12.35 -2.53
N ARG A 101 -9.73 13.42 -1.74
CA ARG A 101 -10.85 14.28 -1.36
C ARG A 101 -11.03 15.38 -2.40
N LYS A 102 -12.27 15.64 -2.83
CA LYS A 102 -12.58 16.76 -3.74
C LYS A 102 -12.41 18.10 -3.03
N VAL A 103 -11.77 19.05 -3.69
CA VAL A 103 -11.63 20.44 -3.23
C VAL A 103 -12.40 21.35 -4.19
N LEU A 104 -13.30 22.16 -3.65
CA LEU A 104 -14.12 23.13 -4.39
C LEU A 104 -13.85 24.53 -3.84
N ASP A 105 -13.26 25.40 -4.66
CA ASP A 105 -12.95 26.80 -4.32
C ASP A 105 -12.22 26.96 -2.96
N GLY A 106 -11.22 26.10 -2.70
CA GLY A 106 -10.45 26.08 -1.46
C GLY A 106 -11.15 25.41 -0.26
N LYS A 107 -12.37 24.89 -0.44
CA LYS A 107 -13.08 24.08 0.54
C LYS A 107 -12.89 22.60 0.26
N VAL A 108 -12.32 21.88 1.23
CA VAL A 108 -12.16 20.42 1.17
C VAL A 108 -13.48 19.75 1.55
N SER A 109 -13.98 18.91 0.65
CA SER A 109 -15.15 18.06 0.90
C SER A 109 -14.76 16.71 1.51
N ASP A 110 -15.73 15.99 2.06
CA ASP A 110 -15.54 14.62 2.53
C ASP A 110 -15.83 13.57 1.44
N ASP A 111 -16.11 14.03 0.21
CA ASP A 111 -16.34 13.16 -0.94
C ASP A 111 -15.02 12.60 -1.45
N VAL A 112 -14.92 11.27 -1.46
CA VAL A 112 -13.74 10.53 -1.88
C VAL A 112 -13.91 10.02 -3.31
N GLU A 113 -12.97 10.38 -4.17
CA GLU A 113 -12.87 9.89 -5.55
C GLU A 113 -11.54 9.18 -5.76
N TYR A 114 -11.58 8.06 -6.46
CA TYR A 114 -10.39 7.28 -6.77
C TYR A 114 -9.88 7.69 -8.14
N LEU A 115 -8.61 8.09 -8.21
CA LEU A 115 -7.99 8.53 -9.45
C LEU A 115 -6.90 7.55 -9.89
N SER A 116 -6.90 7.25 -11.18
CA SER A 116 -5.81 6.53 -11.83
C SER A 116 -4.57 7.41 -11.98
N ALA A 117 -3.42 6.79 -12.28
CA ALA A 117 -2.17 7.54 -12.49
C ALA A 117 -2.22 8.48 -13.72
N ILE A 118 -3.14 8.23 -14.66
CA ILE A 118 -3.29 9.02 -15.88
C ILE A 118 -4.10 10.28 -15.57
N GLU A 119 -5.23 10.12 -14.88
CA GLU A 119 -6.11 11.23 -14.50
C GLU A 119 -5.45 12.16 -13.48
N GLU A 120 -4.65 11.63 -12.55
CA GLU A 120 -3.92 12.43 -11.55
C GLU A 120 -3.04 13.52 -12.17
N ASN A 121 -2.49 13.30 -13.36
CA ASN A 121 -1.60 14.27 -14.02
C ASN A 121 -2.29 15.55 -14.49
N GLU A 122 -3.62 15.55 -14.64
CA GLU A 122 -4.39 16.72 -15.07
C GLU A 122 -4.77 17.64 -13.91
N TYR A 123 -4.72 17.14 -12.67
CA TYR A 123 -5.20 17.84 -11.50
C TYR A 123 -4.05 18.30 -10.59
N VAL A 124 -4.29 19.42 -9.89
CA VAL A 124 -3.41 19.89 -8.81
C VAL A 124 -3.87 19.26 -7.51
N ILE A 125 -3.00 18.47 -6.88
CA ILE A 125 -3.32 17.73 -5.66
C ILE A 125 -2.54 18.27 -4.46
N ALA A 126 -3.24 18.73 -3.43
CA ALA A 126 -2.65 19.18 -2.17
C ALA A 126 -2.28 18.01 -1.26
N GLN A 127 -1.24 18.22 -0.44
CA GLN A 127 -0.78 17.24 0.54
C GLN A 127 -1.73 17.12 1.74
N ALA A 128 -1.72 15.96 2.41
CA ALA A 128 -2.53 15.69 3.60
C ALA A 128 -2.23 16.62 4.81
N ASN A 129 -1.06 17.25 4.84
CA ASN A 129 -0.60 18.11 5.93
C ASN A 129 -1.01 19.59 5.78
N ALA A 130 -1.73 19.94 4.71
CA ALA A 130 -2.19 21.31 4.48
C ALA A 130 -3.12 21.78 5.63
N LEU A 131 -2.84 22.97 6.16
CA LEU A 131 -3.60 23.53 7.27
C LEU A 131 -5.03 23.89 6.83
N THR A 132 -6.02 23.42 7.59
CA THR A 132 -7.44 23.66 7.35
C THR A 132 -8.12 24.27 8.57
N ASP A 133 -9.07 25.17 8.33
CA ASP A 133 -9.94 25.75 9.37
C ASP A 133 -11.07 24.77 9.74
N ALA A 134 -11.82 25.04 10.82
CA ALA A 134 -12.95 24.24 11.31
C ALA A 134 -14.07 24.02 10.27
N LYS A 135 -14.09 24.79 9.18
CA LYS A 135 -15.02 24.64 8.05
C LYS A 135 -14.43 23.88 6.85
N ASN A 136 -13.28 23.22 7.03
CA ASN A 136 -12.50 22.55 5.99
C ASN A 136 -12.01 23.49 4.87
N MET A 137 -11.74 24.75 5.20
CA MET A 137 -11.15 25.71 4.25
C MET A 137 -9.63 25.69 4.37
N LEU A 138 -8.92 25.70 3.25
CA LEU A 138 -7.47 25.88 3.23
C LEU A 138 -7.13 27.31 3.67
N THR A 139 -6.31 27.44 4.73
CA THR A 139 -6.01 28.74 5.35
C THR A 139 -4.78 29.42 4.76
N GLU A 140 -3.90 28.67 4.12
CA GLU A 140 -2.63 29.16 3.59
C GLU A 140 -2.82 29.87 2.24
N GLN A 141 -2.03 30.94 2.01
CA GLN A 141 -2.03 31.65 0.73
C GLN A 141 -1.42 30.80 -0.40
N PHE A 142 -0.43 29.98 -0.06
CA PHE A 142 0.22 29.04 -0.97
C PHE A 142 0.26 27.68 -0.30
N VAL A 143 -0.36 26.69 -0.94
CA VAL A 143 -0.48 25.32 -0.43
C VAL A 143 0.55 24.44 -1.15
N PRO A 144 1.30 23.59 -0.42
CA PRO A 144 2.16 22.59 -1.04
C PRO A 144 1.31 21.57 -1.79
N CYS A 145 1.52 21.51 -3.10
CA CYS A 145 0.78 20.64 -3.99
C CYS A 145 1.72 19.95 -4.96
N ARG A 146 1.19 18.93 -5.63
CA ARG A 146 1.85 18.26 -6.75
C ARG A 146 1.09 18.49 -8.03
N PHE A 147 1.84 18.67 -9.12
CA PHE A 147 1.33 18.69 -10.47
C PHE A 147 2.37 18.03 -11.38
N GLN A 148 1.95 17.04 -12.17
CA GLN A 148 2.84 16.28 -13.06
C GLN A 148 4.09 15.68 -12.38
N GLY A 149 3.96 15.30 -11.11
CA GLY A 149 5.06 14.71 -10.33
C GLY A 149 6.02 15.71 -9.70
N GLU A 150 5.87 17.01 -9.96
CA GLU A 150 6.69 18.07 -9.36
C GLU A 150 5.98 18.69 -8.14
N SER A 151 6.77 19.01 -7.11
CA SER A 151 6.28 19.72 -5.93
C SER A 151 6.29 21.21 -6.17
N LEU A 152 5.12 21.84 -6.04
CA LEU A 152 4.88 23.24 -6.35
C LEU A 152 4.10 23.90 -5.21
N LEU A 153 4.18 25.22 -5.16
CA LEU A 153 3.36 26.05 -4.29
C LEU A 153 2.32 26.75 -5.16
N LYS A 154 1.03 26.45 -4.93
CA LYS A 154 -0.07 27.07 -5.68
C LYS A 154 -1.10 27.71 -4.76
N PRO A 155 -1.83 28.73 -5.23
CA PRO A 155 -2.97 29.26 -4.50
C PRO A 155 -4.04 28.18 -4.24
N PRO A 156 -4.75 28.22 -3.11
CA PRO A 156 -5.77 27.22 -2.77
C PRO A 156 -6.94 27.17 -3.77
N ALA A 157 -7.16 28.23 -4.54
CA ALA A 157 -8.18 28.29 -5.59
C ALA A 157 -7.84 27.40 -6.81
N GLU A 158 -6.57 27.05 -7.03
CA GLU A 158 -6.15 26.17 -8.11
C GLU A 158 -6.10 24.68 -7.71
N VAL A 159 -6.34 24.38 -6.43
CA VAL A 159 -6.30 23.01 -5.90
C VAL A 159 -7.61 22.30 -6.20
N HIS A 160 -7.53 21.11 -6.80
CA HIS A 160 -8.70 20.32 -7.21
C HIS A 160 -8.95 19.16 -6.25
N PHE A 161 -7.88 18.55 -5.74
CA PHE A 161 -7.94 17.38 -4.86
C PHE A 161 -6.98 17.51 -3.69
N MET A 162 -7.21 16.72 -2.65
CA MET A 162 -6.33 16.59 -1.49
C MET A 162 -6.19 15.14 -1.06
N ASP A 163 -5.02 14.76 -0.55
CA ASP A 163 -4.80 13.43 0.03
C ASP A 163 -5.78 13.12 1.18
N VAL A 164 -6.16 11.85 1.33
CA VAL A 164 -7.11 11.43 2.38
C VAL A 164 -6.41 11.20 3.71
N SER A 165 -5.19 10.67 3.67
CA SER A 165 -4.45 10.27 4.87
C SER A 165 -2.94 10.34 4.64
N PRO A 166 -2.13 10.72 5.65
CA PRO A 166 -0.68 10.64 5.55
C PRO A 166 -0.16 9.19 5.40
N MET A 167 -0.95 8.18 5.79
CA MET A 167 -0.59 6.76 5.62
C MET A 167 -0.77 6.26 4.18
N GLN A 168 -1.20 7.12 3.25
CA GLN A 168 -1.49 6.75 1.87
C GLN A 168 -0.25 6.35 1.07
N THR A 169 0.94 6.87 1.41
CA THR A 169 2.19 6.59 0.69
C THR A 169 2.84 5.26 1.11
N VAL A 170 2.59 4.81 2.33
CA VAL A 170 3.28 3.66 2.94
C VAL A 170 2.47 2.37 2.79
N SER A 171 3.14 1.23 2.93
CA SER A 171 2.47 -0.08 3.03
C SER A 171 2.00 -0.35 4.45
N VAL A 172 1.25 -1.43 4.61
CA VAL A 172 0.81 -1.91 5.93
C VAL A 172 1.97 -2.24 6.87
N ALA A 173 3.09 -2.76 6.35
CA ALA A 173 4.26 -3.10 7.16
C ALA A 173 5.03 -1.84 7.59
N ALA A 174 5.27 -0.91 6.65
CA ALA A 174 5.92 0.36 6.98
C ALA A 174 5.08 1.21 7.95
N ALA A 175 3.76 1.20 7.81
CA ALA A 175 2.84 1.94 8.69
C ALA A 175 2.83 1.45 10.15
N LEU A 176 3.37 0.26 10.46
CA LEU A 176 3.46 -0.27 11.82
C LEU A 176 4.68 0.25 12.60
N VAL A 177 5.64 0.87 11.91
CA VAL A 177 6.83 1.46 12.54
C VAL A 177 6.44 2.85 13.08
N PRO A 178 6.47 3.07 14.42
CA PRO A 178 6.18 4.38 14.97
C PRO A 178 7.30 5.37 14.65
N PHE A 179 6.95 6.67 14.54
CA PHE A 179 7.91 7.76 14.29
C PHE A 179 8.70 7.63 12.98
N LEU A 180 8.08 7.05 11.95
CA LEU A 180 8.69 6.83 10.64
C LEU A 180 9.24 8.11 10.00
N GLU A 181 8.61 9.25 10.27
CA GLU A 181 9.01 10.59 9.82
C GLU A 181 10.35 11.07 10.41
N HIS A 182 10.84 10.42 11.47
CA HIS A 182 12.11 10.74 12.13
C HIS A 182 13.23 9.77 11.77
N ASP A 183 12.95 8.74 10.98
CA ASP A 183 13.92 7.74 10.56
C ASP A 183 14.37 7.94 9.11
N ASP A 184 15.61 7.52 8.83
CA ASP A 184 16.11 7.46 7.46
C ASP A 184 15.39 6.36 6.65
N ALA A 185 15.16 6.62 5.36
CA ALA A 185 14.43 5.71 4.48
C ALA A 185 15.05 4.30 4.41
N ASN A 186 16.38 4.18 4.45
CA ASN A 186 17.04 2.88 4.40
C ASN A 186 16.81 2.09 5.71
N ARG A 187 16.78 2.78 6.85
CA ARG A 187 16.51 2.15 8.15
C ARG A 187 15.04 1.77 8.28
N ALA A 188 14.14 2.60 7.79
CA ALA A 188 12.72 2.30 7.67
C ALA A 188 12.48 1.03 6.82
N LEU A 189 13.16 0.92 5.67
CA LEU A 189 13.13 -0.26 4.80
C LEU A 189 13.57 -1.53 5.54
N MET A 190 14.71 -1.47 6.22
CA MET A 190 15.22 -2.59 7.02
C MET A 190 14.22 -2.96 8.12
N GLY A 191 13.67 -1.97 8.83
CA GLY A 191 12.69 -2.16 9.90
C GLY A 191 11.42 -2.87 9.42
N ALA A 192 10.83 -2.41 8.32
CA ALA A 192 9.66 -3.04 7.72
C ALA A 192 9.93 -4.49 7.29
N ASN A 193 11.13 -4.76 6.76
CA ASN A 193 11.54 -6.11 6.36
C ASN A 193 11.80 -7.04 7.57
N MET A 194 12.40 -6.53 8.65
CA MET A 194 12.70 -7.29 9.86
C MET A 194 11.43 -7.71 10.60
N GLN A 195 10.40 -6.87 10.65
CA GLN A 195 9.12 -7.20 11.32
C GLN A 195 8.47 -8.48 10.75
N ARG A 196 8.62 -8.74 9.45
CA ARG A 196 8.07 -9.95 8.79
C ARG A 196 8.77 -11.25 9.20
N GLN A 197 9.94 -11.15 9.82
CA GLN A 197 10.74 -12.29 10.26
C GLN A 197 10.58 -12.57 11.76
N ALA A 198 9.80 -11.75 12.47
CA ALA A 198 9.53 -11.94 13.89
C ALA A 198 8.85 -13.29 14.16
N VAL A 199 9.31 -13.98 15.20
CA VAL A 199 8.78 -15.27 15.64
C VAL A 199 7.81 -15.04 16.82
N PRO A 200 6.60 -15.60 16.79
CA PRO A 200 5.65 -15.47 17.91
C PRO A 200 6.22 -16.14 19.17
N THR A 201 6.12 -15.46 20.32
CA THR A 201 6.58 -15.98 21.61
C THR A 201 5.46 -16.75 22.32
N LEU A 202 5.80 -17.51 23.37
CA LEU A 202 4.81 -18.24 24.18
C LEU A 202 3.76 -17.31 24.83
N ARG A 203 4.17 -16.10 25.20
CA ARG A 203 3.31 -15.07 25.81
C ARG A 203 3.65 -13.73 25.20
N SER A 204 2.94 -13.37 24.12
CA SER A 204 3.09 -12.09 23.44
C SER A 204 2.69 -10.93 24.34
N GLN A 205 3.51 -9.88 24.39
CA GLN A 205 3.20 -8.63 25.06
C GLN A 205 2.77 -7.58 24.03
N LYS A 206 1.87 -6.68 24.43
CA LYS A 206 1.45 -5.57 23.56
C LYS A 206 2.59 -4.55 23.40
N PRO A 207 2.74 -3.92 22.22
CA PRO A 207 3.64 -2.79 22.09
C PRO A 207 3.14 -1.65 22.99
N LEU A 208 4.06 -0.99 23.71
CA LEU A 208 3.74 0.17 24.54
C LEU A 208 3.49 1.43 23.69
N VAL A 209 4.17 1.50 22.54
CA VAL A 209 4.00 2.55 21.53
C VAL A 209 3.60 1.87 20.22
N GLY A 210 2.44 2.24 19.68
CA GLY A 210 1.91 1.71 18.44
C GLY A 210 1.31 2.82 17.57
N THR A 211 0.80 2.44 16.41
CA THR A 211 0.35 3.35 15.34
C THR A 211 -1.17 3.35 15.15
N GLY A 212 -1.85 2.30 15.61
CA GLY A 212 -3.31 2.12 15.51
C GLY A 212 -3.74 1.20 14.37
N ILE A 213 -2.86 0.92 13.40
CA ILE A 213 -3.16 0.01 12.27
C ILE A 213 -3.08 -1.47 12.67
N GLU A 214 -2.46 -1.80 13.81
CA GLU A 214 -2.25 -3.18 14.30
C GLU A 214 -3.55 -3.97 14.35
N ARG A 215 -4.65 -3.32 14.78
CA ARG A 215 -5.98 -3.94 14.85
C ARG A 215 -6.47 -4.38 13.48
N ALA A 216 -6.31 -3.54 12.46
CA ALA A 216 -6.73 -3.85 11.10
C ALA A 216 -5.91 -5.01 10.54
N VAL A 217 -4.58 -4.99 10.74
CA VAL A 217 -3.70 -6.10 10.31
C VAL A 217 -4.08 -7.42 10.96
N ALA A 218 -4.27 -7.43 12.29
CA ALA A 218 -4.62 -8.64 13.02
C ALA A 218 -5.99 -9.20 12.59
N ARG A 219 -6.98 -8.33 12.40
CA ARG A 219 -8.32 -8.71 11.93
C ARG A 219 -8.30 -9.25 10.51
N ASP A 220 -7.66 -8.51 9.59
CA ASP A 220 -7.71 -8.78 8.15
C ASP A 220 -6.74 -9.90 7.73
N SER A 221 -5.79 -10.27 8.60
CA SER A 221 -4.95 -11.46 8.41
C SER A 221 -5.73 -12.79 8.42
N GLY A 222 -6.86 -12.83 9.14
CA GLY A 222 -7.69 -14.03 9.28
C GLY A 222 -7.17 -15.05 10.30
N VAL A 223 -6.10 -14.76 11.04
CA VAL A 223 -5.59 -15.65 12.11
C VAL A 223 -6.46 -15.66 13.36
N THR A 224 -7.35 -14.67 13.51
CA THR A 224 -8.27 -14.52 14.65
C THR A 224 -9.68 -14.95 14.26
N VAL A 225 -10.40 -15.57 15.19
CA VAL A 225 -11.82 -15.87 15.02
C VAL A 225 -12.67 -14.64 15.39
N ASN A 226 -13.68 -14.35 14.58
CA ASN A 226 -14.60 -13.23 14.79
C ASN A 226 -16.03 -13.76 14.92
N ALA A 227 -16.81 -13.18 15.86
CA ALA A 227 -18.22 -13.52 16.00
C ALA A 227 -19.04 -12.91 14.85
N LEU A 228 -19.71 -13.74 14.07
CA LEU A 228 -20.57 -13.28 12.96
C LEU A 228 -21.87 -12.63 13.47
N ARG A 229 -22.34 -13.05 14.65
CA ARG A 229 -23.55 -12.55 15.30
C ARG A 229 -23.25 -12.36 16.79
N GLY A 230 -23.74 -11.26 17.37
CA GLY A 230 -23.61 -11.00 18.80
C GLY A 230 -24.43 -11.98 19.64
N GLY A 231 -23.97 -12.23 20.87
CA GLY A 231 -24.64 -13.12 21.82
C GLY A 231 -23.94 -13.14 23.19
N VAL A 232 -24.48 -13.91 24.13
CA VAL A 232 -23.87 -14.17 25.45
C VAL A 232 -23.06 -15.46 25.37
N ILE A 233 -21.82 -15.45 25.89
CA ILE A 233 -20.97 -16.63 25.95
C ILE A 233 -21.33 -17.42 27.21
N GLU A 234 -22.11 -18.50 27.05
CA GLU A 234 -22.48 -19.38 28.17
C GLU A 234 -21.37 -20.37 28.56
N GLN A 235 -20.61 -20.87 27.57
CA GLN A 235 -19.51 -21.82 27.75
C GLN A 235 -18.37 -21.50 26.78
N ILE A 236 -17.12 -21.72 27.21
CA ILE A 236 -15.89 -21.57 26.42
C ILE A 236 -15.12 -22.89 26.33
#